data_AF-A0A962QPJ2-F1
#
_entry.id   AF-A0A962QPJ2-F1
#
_cell.length_a   1.000
_cell.length_b   1.000
_cell.length_c   1.000
_cell.angle_alpha   90.00
_cell.angle_beta   90.00
_cell.angle_gamma   90.00
#
_symmetry.space_group_name_H-M   'P 1'
#
loop_
_entity.id
_entity.type
_entity.pdbx_description
1 polymer ?
#
loop_
_entity_poly.entity_id
_entity_poly.type
_entity_poly.pdbx_seq_one_letter_code
_entity_poly.pdbx_strand_id
1 'polypeptide(L)'
;MQIRQFTLALLLVPLLLDLSVGTVFAENPSAARAQHLWEQLDTRKLKLHSKAALVVDRFGNTLYERKSDQAMPIASVTKMMTAMVILDAKLAMDERIEITNADRDLIRLTGSRLRVGSTLTRKELLTLALMSSENRAALALGRTYPGGTAAFLKAMNQKAK
;
A
#
# COMPACT_ATOMS: atom_id res chain seq x y z
N MET A 1 56.52 59.46 -4.23
CA MET A 1 57.73 59.21 -3.44
C MET A 1 57.32 58.41 -2.21
N GLN A 2 57.69 57.10 -2.16
CA GLN A 2 57.81 56.21 -0.97
C GLN A 2 56.57 56.03 -0.05
N ILE A 3 56.25 54.90 0.60
CA ILE A 3 56.83 53.56 0.85
C ILE A 3 55.66 52.69 1.35
N ARG A 4 55.70 51.38 1.06
CA ARG A 4 54.85 50.33 1.67
C ARG A 4 55.19 50.13 3.16
N GLN A 5 54.21 49.88 4.05
CA GLN A 5 54.36 48.93 5.16
C GLN A 5 53.04 48.20 5.48
N PHE A 6 53.17 46.90 5.76
CA PHE A 6 52.17 45.91 6.14
C PHE A 6 52.22 45.69 7.67
N THR A 7 51.09 45.69 8.36
CA THR A 7 50.84 44.99 9.65
C THR A 7 49.35 45.14 9.97
N LEU A 8 48.51 44.11 9.88
CA LEU A 8 48.28 42.95 10.77
C LEU A 8 46.99 43.15 11.59
N ALA A 9 46.12 42.14 11.45
CA ALA A 9 44.75 41.97 11.95
C ALA A 9 44.48 42.36 13.41
N LEU A 10 43.35 43.07 13.62
CA LEU A 10 42.43 42.81 14.73
C LEU A 10 41.05 43.41 14.39
N LEU A 11 40.14 42.61 13.84
CA LEU A 11 38.72 42.99 13.72
C LEU A 11 37.92 42.15 14.71
N LEU A 12 37.43 42.82 15.75
CA LEU A 12 36.38 42.35 16.64
C LEU A 12 35.15 41.96 15.83
N VAL A 13 34.76 40.69 15.85
CA VAL A 13 33.45 40.23 15.38
C VAL A 13 32.50 40.27 16.59
N PRO A 14 31.40 41.02 16.56
CA PRO A 14 30.42 40.96 17.64
C PRO A 14 29.62 39.65 17.52
N LEU A 15 29.52 38.98 18.66
CA LEU A 15 28.70 37.80 18.91
C LEU A 15 27.22 38.15 18.71
N LEU A 16 26.60 37.72 17.62
CA LEU A 16 25.15 37.70 17.47
C LEU A 16 24.64 36.33 17.91
N LEU A 17 23.92 36.30 19.04
CA LEU A 17 23.11 35.15 19.44
C LEU A 17 22.01 34.94 18.40
N ASP A 18 22.11 33.88 17.61
CA ASP A 18 20.97 33.34 16.87
C ASP A 18 19.99 32.75 17.89
N LEU A 19 18.92 33.49 18.18
CA LEU A 19 17.78 33.01 18.95
C LEU A 19 16.94 32.09 18.05
N SER A 20 17.44 30.89 17.75
CA SER A 20 16.58 29.84 17.22
C SER A 20 15.63 29.44 18.36
N VAL A 21 14.41 29.98 18.32
CA VAL A 21 13.28 29.42 19.06
C VAL A 21 13.06 28.02 18.51
N GLY A 22 13.81 27.06 19.05
CA GLY A 22 13.54 25.67 18.88
C GLY A 22 12.16 25.45 19.50
N THR A 23 11.15 25.31 18.66
CA THR A 23 9.96 24.56 19.03
C THR A 23 10.45 23.16 19.39
N VAL A 24 10.75 22.97 20.67
CA VAL A 24 10.85 21.66 21.29
C VAL A 24 9.45 21.08 21.16
N PHE A 25 9.22 20.36 20.07
CA PHE A 25 8.18 19.35 20.04
C PHE A 25 8.59 18.38 21.13
N ALA A 26 8.02 18.54 22.32
CA ALA A 26 8.13 17.55 23.37
C ALA A 26 7.61 16.25 22.75
N GLU A 27 8.51 15.33 22.43
CA GLU A 27 8.13 13.98 22.07
C GLU A 27 7.28 13.46 23.21
N ASN A 28 5.98 13.28 22.92
CA ASN A 28 5.03 12.87 23.92
C ASN A 28 5.54 11.53 24.49
N PRO A 29 5.91 11.43 25.79
CA PRO A 29 6.51 10.21 26.33
C PRO A 29 5.57 9.00 26.24
N SER A 30 4.26 9.25 26.10
CA SER A 30 3.25 8.26 25.74
C SER A 30 3.44 7.66 24.34
N ALA A 31 3.82 8.46 23.35
CA ALA A 31 4.04 8.01 21.98
C ALA A 31 5.34 7.19 21.85
N ALA A 32 6.42 7.64 22.50
CA ALA A 32 7.67 6.89 22.58
C ALA A 32 7.50 5.55 23.34
N ARG A 33 6.74 5.56 24.45
CA ARG A 33 6.41 4.32 25.18
C ARG A 33 5.55 3.38 24.35
N ALA A 34 4.56 3.89 23.59
CA ALA A 34 3.74 3.09 22.69
C ALA A 34 4.54 2.45 21.54
N GLN A 35 5.61 3.10 21.07
CA GLN A 35 6.50 2.55 20.03
C GLN A 35 7.28 1.31 20.51
N HIS A 36 7.57 1.17 21.81
CA HIS A 36 8.35 0.05 22.36
C HIS A 36 7.49 -1.00 23.09
N LEU A 37 6.17 -0.80 23.21
CA LEU A 37 5.26 -1.78 23.85
C LEU A 37 5.33 -3.15 23.16
N TRP A 38 5.57 -3.17 21.86
CA TRP A 38 5.54 -4.39 21.07
C TRP A 38 6.80 -5.26 21.25
N GLU A 39 7.94 -4.67 21.63
CA GLU A 39 9.18 -5.38 21.92
C GLU A 39 9.05 -6.31 23.14
N GLN A 40 8.10 -6.00 24.01
CA GLN A 40 7.80 -6.77 25.22
C GLN A 40 6.81 -7.93 24.95
N LEU A 41 6.30 -8.07 23.72
CA LEU A 41 5.37 -9.14 23.37
C LEU A 41 6.10 -10.49 23.33
N ASP A 42 5.65 -11.43 24.16
CA ASP A 42 6.09 -12.82 24.06
C ASP A 42 5.36 -13.53 22.90
N THR A 43 5.93 -13.41 21.71
CA THR A 43 5.41 -13.99 20.47
C THR A 43 5.24 -15.52 20.52
N ARG A 44 5.92 -16.21 21.44
CA ARG A 44 5.79 -17.68 21.66
C ARG A 44 4.44 -18.06 22.25
N LYS A 45 3.74 -17.13 22.90
CA LYS A 45 2.37 -17.33 23.40
C LYS A 45 1.34 -17.33 22.27
N LEU A 46 1.70 -16.82 21.09
CA LEU A 46 0.82 -16.73 19.92
C LEU A 46 0.70 -18.11 19.25
N LYS A 47 -0.32 -18.89 19.66
CA LYS A 47 -0.61 -20.22 19.11
C LYS A 47 -1.42 -20.13 17.81
N LEU A 48 -0.76 -19.74 16.71
CA LEU A 48 -1.40 -19.60 15.41
C LEU A 48 -1.38 -20.92 14.60
N HIS A 49 -2.52 -21.30 14.04
CA HIS A 49 -2.64 -22.45 13.12
C HIS A 49 -2.35 -22.11 11.65
N SER A 50 -2.10 -20.83 11.31
CA SER A 50 -1.82 -20.41 9.93
C SER A 50 -0.51 -21.01 9.39
N LYS A 51 -0.36 -21.10 8.06
CA LYS A 51 0.93 -21.50 7.47
C LYS A 51 1.95 -20.36 7.48
N ALA A 52 1.49 -19.14 7.29
CA ALA A 52 2.26 -17.90 7.41
C ALA A 52 1.46 -16.83 8.14
N ALA A 53 2.15 -15.83 8.67
CA ALA A 53 1.56 -14.65 9.30
C ALA A 53 2.55 -13.49 9.26
N LEU A 54 2.01 -12.27 9.14
CA LEU A 54 2.75 -11.02 9.29
C LEU A 54 1.82 -10.03 9.99
N VAL A 55 2.30 -9.40 11.05
CA VAL A 55 1.60 -8.34 11.78
C VAL A 55 2.54 -7.15 11.83
N VAL A 56 2.09 -6.04 11.28
CA VAL A 56 2.83 -4.77 11.23
C VAL A 56 2.02 -3.68 11.91
N ASP A 57 2.69 -2.73 12.54
CA ASP A 57 2.04 -1.53 13.03
C ASP A 57 1.84 -0.48 11.93
N ARG A 58 1.25 0.66 12.30
CA ARG A 58 1.01 1.79 11.38
C ARG A 58 2.29 2.48 10.88
N PHE A 59 3.42 2.27 11.55
CA PHE A 59 4.72 2.84 11.21
C PHE A 59 5.54 1.88 10.33
N GLY A 60 5.07 0.65 10.15
CA GLY A 60 5.74 -0.39 9.37
C GLY A 60 6.65 -1.30 10.20
N ASN A 61 6.63 -1.18 11.54
CA ASN A 61 7.40 -2.09 12.38
C ASN A 61 6.75 -3.47 12.40
N THR A 62 7.55 -4.52 12.19
CA THR A 62 7.09 -5.91 12.30
C THR A 62 6.91 -6.29 13.77
N LEU A 63 5.68 -6.61 14.15
CA LEU A 63 5.32 -7.03 15.51
C LEU A 63 5.36 -8.55 15.67
N TYR A 64 5.05 -9.26 14.60
CA TYR A 64 5.10 -10.72 14.53
C TYR A 64 5.25 -11.16 13.09
N GLU A 65 6.07 -12.19 12.86
CA GLU A 65 6.14 -12.83 11.56
C GLU A 65 6.36 -14.34 11.69
N ARG A 66 5.86 -15.07 10.69
CA ARG A 66 6.13 -16.48 10.48
C ARG A 66 6.04 -16.78 8.99
N LYS A 67 7.16 -17.18 8.39
CA LYS A 67 7.24 -17.50 6.95
C LYS A 67 6.67 -16.38 6.06
N SER A 68 6.89 -15.13 6.47
CA SER A 68 6.41 -13.90 5.81
C SER A 68 6.96 -13.79 4.37
N ASP A 69 8.22 -14.16 4.18
CA ASP A 69 8.89 -14.07 2.87
C ASP A 69 8.72 -15.32 1.99
N GLN A 70 8.00 -16.34 2.45
CA GLN A 70 7.81 -17.56 1.69
C GLN A 70 6.71 -17.40 0.63
N ALA A 71 7.06 -17.56 -0.64
CA ALA A 71 6.09 -17.58 -1.73
C ALA A 71 5.05 -18.70 -1.54
N MET A 72 3.77 -18.33 -1.54
CA MET A 72 2.65 -19.28 -1.42
C MET A 72 1.37 -18.75 -2.07
N PRO A 73 0.38 -19.62 -2.39
CA PRO A 73 -0.90 -19.18 -2.90
C PRO A 73 -1.66 -18.34 -1.88
N ILE A 74 -1.99 -17.09 -2.25
CA ILE A 74 -2.72 -16.13 -1.38
C ILE A 74 -4.22 -16.03 -1.69
N ALA A 75 -4.70 -16.80 -2.67
CA ALA A 75 -6.10 -16.84 -3.10
C ALA A 75 -6.69 -15.43 -3.31
N SER A 76 -7.83 -15.12 -2.69
CA SER A 76 -8.55 -13.87 -2.93
C SER A 76 -7.88 -12.60 -2.39
N VAL A 77 -6.79 -12.71 -1.63
CA VAL A 77 -5.96 -11.54 -1.27
C VAL A 77 -5.41 -10.86 -2.52
N THR A 78 -5.23 -11.60 -3.63
CA THR A 78 -4.90 -11.05 -4.96
C THR A 78 -5.84 -9.93 -5.41
N LYS A 79 -7.11 -9.92 -4.98
CA LYS A 79 -8.07 -8.86 -5.34
C LYS A 79 -7.74 -7.50 -4.71
N MET A 80 -6.92 -7.45 -3.66
CA MET A 80 -6.38 -6.19 -3.17
C MET A 80 -5.46 -5.55 -4.22
N MET A 81 -4.62 -6.34 -4.90
CA MET A 81 -3.79 -5.85 -6.01
C MET A 81 -4.66 -5.40 -7.20
N THR A 82 -5.72 -6.16 -7.52
CA THR A 82 -6.72 -5.75 -8.53
C THR A 82 -7.28 -4.37 -8.21
N ALA A 83 -7.69 -4.13 -6.97
CA ALA A 83 -8.22 -2.85 -6.54
C ALA A 83 -7.21 -1.71 -6.65
N MET A 84 -5.99 -1.92 -6.17
CA MET A 84 -4.92 -0.92 -6.24
C MET A 84 -4.66 -0.49 -7.69
N VAL A 85 -4.52 -1.45 -8.62
CA VAL A 85 -4.26 -1.15 -10.04
C VAL A 85 -5.42 -0.40 -10.70
N ILE A 86 -6.67 -0.75 -10.39
CA ILE A 86 -7.85 -0.05 -10.93
C ILE A 86 -7.93 1.39 -10.40
N LEU A 87 -7.63 1.60 -9.12
CA LEU A 87 -7.63 2.93 -8.51
C LEU A 87 -6.51 3.81 -9.06
N ASP A 88 -5.30 3.28 -9.21
CA ASP A 88 -4.14 3.99 -9.75
C ASP A 88 -4.34 4.44 -11.20
N ALA A 89 -5.10 3.66 -11.97
CA ALA A 89 -5.42 3.98 -13.36
C ALA A 89 -6.37 5.18 -13.51
N LYS A 90 -6.99 5.67 -12.42
CA LYS A 90 -7.89 6.84 -12.39
C LYS A 90 -8.98 6.81 -13.47
N LEU A 91 -9.49 5.61 -13.76
CA LEU A 91 -10.58 5.41 -14.72
C LEU A 91 -11.91 5.93 -14.15
N ALA A 92 -12.84 6.27 -15.02
CA ALA A 92 -14.16 6.78 -14.65
C ALA A 92 -14.92 5.75 -13.79
N MET A 93 -15.19 6.05 -12.52
CA MET A 93 -15.77 5.06 -11.59
C MET A 93 -17.25 4.77 -11.85
N ASP A 94 -17.92 5.63 -12.60
CA ASP A 94 -19.30 5.54 -13.08
C ASP A 94 -19.44 4.82 -14.42
N GLU A 95 -18.33 4.48 -15.09
CA GLU A 95 -18.36 3.70 -16.33
C GLU A 95 -19.11 2.38 -16.11
N ARG A 96 -20.08 2.12 -16.99
CA ARG A 96 -20.91 0.94 -16.97
C ARG A 96 -20.21 -0.21 -17.67
N ILE A 97 -19.94 -1.28 -16.93
CA ILE A 97 -19.27 -2.48 -17.41
C ILE A 97 -20.28 -3.62 -17.40
N GLU A 98 -20.48 -4.23 -18.57
CA GLU A 98 -21.29 -5.44 -18.71
C GLU A 98 -20.46 -6.67 -18.32
N ILE A 99 -21.09 -7.54 -17.54
CA ILE A 99 -20.62 -8.89 -17.24
C ILE A 99 -20.91 -9.80 -18.43
N THR A 100 -19.86 -10.37 -19.03
CA THR A 100 -19.94 -11.19 -20.23
C THR A 100 -19.62 -12.66 -19.94
N ASN A 101 -19.79 -13.51 -20.95
CA ASN A 101 -19.34 -14.91 -20.86
C ASN A 101 -17.82 -15.04 -20.64
N ALA A 102 -17.02 -14.05 -21.06
CA ALA A 102 -15.57 -14.05 -20.85
C ALA A 102 -15.18 -13.91 -19.37
N ASP A 103 -16.10 -13.44 -18.52
CA ASP A 103 -15.86 -13.24 -17.08
C ASP A 103 -16.19 -14.51 -16.26
N ARG A 104 -16.58 -15.60 -16.93
CA ARG A 104 -16.87 -16.87 -16.27
C ARG A 104 -15.58 -17.63 -15.95
N ASP A 105 -15.51 -18.15 -14.73
CA ASP A 105 -14.49 -19.13 -14.37
C ASP A 105 -14.85 -20.48 -15.00
N LEU A 106 -14.12 -20.84 -16.05
CA LEU A 106 -14.25 -22.12 -16.76
C LEU A 106 -13.25 -23.17 -16.26
N ILE A 107 -12.34 -22.81 -15.36
CA ILE A 107 -11.27 -23.70 -14.89
C ILE A 107 -11.70 -24.38 -13.59
N ARG A 108 -12.13 -23.61 -12.60
CA ARG A 108 -12.58 -24.13 -11.31
C ARG A 108 -14.09 -24.15 -11.15
N LEU A 109 -14.81 -23.67 -12.17
CA LEU A 109 -16.27 -23.60 -12.21
C LEU A 109 -16.87 -22.94 -10.96
N THR A 110 -16.18 -21.91 -10.44
CA THR A 110 -16.67 -21.20 -9.26
C THR A 110 -17.99 -20.48 -9.55
N GLY A 111 -18.93 -20.61 -8.62
CA GLY A 111 -20.23 -19.95 -8.70
C GLY A 111 -20.09 -18.43 -8.59
N SER A 112 -21.02 -17.70 -9.22
CA SER A 112 -21.12 -16.23 -9.14
C SER A 112 -22.57 -15.83 -8.99
N ARG A 113 -22.82 -14.84 -8.12
CA ARG A 113 -24.14 -14.21 -7.96
C ARG A 113 -24.42 -13.17 -9.06
N LEU A 114 -23.38 -12.69 -9.74
CA LEU A 114 -23.52 -11.81 -10.90
C LEU A 114 -23.92 -12.62 -12.12
N ARG A 115 -25.05 -12.26 -12.74
CA ARG A 115 -25.54 -12.89 -13.97
C ARG A 115 -24.79 -12.32 -15.18
N VAL A 116 -24.57 -13.15 -16.20
CA VAL A 116 -24.12 -12.66 -17.51
C VAL A 116 -25.21 -11.75 -18.09
N GLY A 117 -24.79 -10.64 -18.72
CA GLY A 117 -25.66 -9.55 -19.18
C GLY A 117 -25.96 -8.48 -18.12
N SER A 118 -25.57 -8.70 -16.85
CA SER A 118 -25.71 -7.64 -15.84
C SER A 118 -24.72 -6.51 -16.12
N THR A 119 -25.15 -5.27 -15.93
CA THR A 119 -24.31 -4.08 -16.12
C THR A 119 -24.23 -3.30 -14.83
N LEU A 120 -23.02 -3.10 -14.34
CA LEU A 120 -22.73 -2.37 -13.10
C LEU A 120 -21.67 -1.31 -13.37
N THR A 121 -21.63 -0.28 -12.54
CA THR A 121 -20.55 0.71 -12.54
C THR A 121 -19.23 0.06 -12.11
N ARG A 122 -18.11 0.61 -12.58
CA ARG A 122 -16.76 0.20 -12.13
C ARG A 122 -16.63 0.22 -10.61
N LYS A 123 -17.22 1.22 -9.94
CA LYS A 123 -17.28 1.32 -8.48
C LYS A 123 -18.00 0.14 -7.83
N GLU A 124 -19.16 -0.26 -8.35
CA GLU A 124 -19.91 -1.41 -7.85
C GLU A 124 -19.14 -2.71 -8.05
N LEU A 125 -18.52 -2.91 -9.22
CA LEU A 125 -17.68 -4.09 -9.47
C LEU A 125 -16.49 -4.16 -8.52
N LEU A 126 -15.81 -3.04 -8.29
CA LEU A 126 -14.70 -2.96 -7.33
C LEU A 126 -15.17 -3.30 -5.91
N THR A 127 -16.33 -2.76 -5.53
CA THR A 127 -16.97 -3.03 -4.23
C THR A 127 -17.31 -4.50 -4.07
N LEU A 128 -17.93 -5.13 -5.07
CA LEU A 128 -18.27 -6.56 -5.04
C LEU A 128 -17.02 -7.45 -5.00
N ALA A 129 -16.00 -7.11 -5.78
CA ALA A 129 -14.72 -7.82 -5.79
C ALA A 129 -14.08 -7.83 -4.40
N LEU A 130 -14.19 -6.74 -3.63
CA LEU A 130 -13.59 -6.63 -2.29
C LEU A 130 -14.50 -7.15 -1.18
N MET A 131 -15.79 -6.85 -1.19
CA MET A 131 -16.72 -7.21 -0.10
C MET A 131 -17.10 -8.70 -0.13
N SER A 132 -17.43 -9.22 -1.30
CA SER A 132 -17.87 -10.60 -1.47
C SER A 132 -16.79 -11.50 -2.05
N SER A 133 -15.57 -10.98 -2.24
CA SER A 133 -14.51 -11.67 -2.97
C SER A 133 -14.99 -12.13 -4.37
N GLU A 134 -15.81 -11.33 -5.04
CA GLU A 134 -16.51 -11.73 -6.26
C GLU A 134 -15.52 -11.86 -7.44
N ASN A 135 -15.42 -13.06 -8.03
CA ASN A 135 -14.42 -13.36 -9.07
C ASN A 135 -14.79 -12.76 -10.42
N ARG A 136 -16.07 -12.79 -10.78
CA ARG A 136 -16.56 -12.33 -12.09
C ARG A 136 -16.42 -10.81 -12.21
N ALA A 137 -16.65 -10.08 -11.13
CA ALA A 137 -16.38 -8.65 -11.03
C ALA A 137 -14.89 -8.33 -11.21
N ALA A 138 -14.00 -9.08 -10.55
CA ALA A 138 -12.55 -8.89 -10.69
C ALA A 138 -12.07 -9.18 -12.14
N LEU A 139 -12.63 -10.21 -12.78
CA LEU A 139 -12.35 -10.54 -14.19
C LEU A 139 -12.85 -9.46 -15.14
N ALA A 140 -14.07 -8.95 -14.94
CA ALA A 140 -14.63 -7.86 -15.75
C ALA A 140 -13.80 -6.57 -15.63
N LEU A 141 -13.34 -6.23 -14.42
CA LEU A 141 -12.42 -5.10 -14.19
C LEU A 141 -11.10 -5.28 -14.95
N GLY A 142 -10.51 -6.48 -14.91
CA GLY A 142 -9.27 -6.76 -15.64
C GLY A 142 -9.45 -6.77 -17.16
N ARG A 143 -10.57 -7.31 -17.65
CA ARG A 143 -10.91 -7.36 -19.08
C ARG A 143 -11.13 -5.97 -19.67
N THR A 144 -11.78 -5.08 -18.92
CA THR A 144 -12.11 -3.71 -19.36
C THR A 144 -11.03 -2.68 -19.02
N TYR A 145 -9.90 -3.11 -18.45
CA TYR A 145 -8.74 -2.26 -18.27
C TYR A 145 -8.20 -1.77 -19.63
N PRO A 146 -7.65 -0.55 -19.76
CA PRO A 146 -7.02 -0.09 -20.98
C PRO A 146 -5.91 -1.05 -21.45
N GLY A 147 -6.02 -1.56 -22.69
CA GLY A 147 -5.13 -2.60 -23.21
C GLY A 147 -5.53 -4.04 -22.81
N GLY A 148 -6.68 -4.22 -22.18
CA GLY A 148 -7.29 -5.49 -21.83
C GLY A 148 -6.56 -6.25 -20.71
N THR A 149 -6.94 -7.52 -20.54
CA THR A 149 -6.43 -8.39 -19.46
C THR A 149 -4.91 -8.50 -19.45
N ALA A 150 -4.26 -8.55 -20.61
CA ALA A 150 -2.80 -8.65 -20.69
C ALA A 150 -2.11 -7.40 -20.11
N ALA A 151 -2.60 -6.21 -20.44
CA ALA A 151 -2.11 -4.95 -19.88
C ALA A 151 -2.41 -4.87 -18.38
N PHE A 152 -3.58 -5.33 -17.95
CA PHE A 152 -3.95 -5.38 -16.53
C PHE A 152 -2.99 -6.26 -15.71
N LEU A 153 -2.70 -7.47 -16.19
CA LEU A 153 -1.75 -8.39 -15.53
C LEU A 153 -0.33 -7.80 -15.50
N LYS A 154 0.08 -7.11 -16.57
CA LYS A 154 1.36 -6.39 -16.60
C LYS A 154 1.39 -5.29 -15.53
N ALA A 155 0.33 -4.49 -15.41
CA ALA A 155 0.22 -3.45 -14.40
C ALA A 155 0.24 -4.02 -12.96
N MET A 156 -0.46 -5.14 -12.72
CA MET A 156 -0.40 -5.84 -11.42
C MET A 156 1.03 -6.28 -11.08
N ASN A 157 1.73 -6.90 -12.03
CA ASN A 157 3.12 -7.35 -11.82
C ASN A 157 4.10 -6.19 -11.69
N GLN A 158 3.86 -5.07 -12.37
CA GLN A 158 4.66 -3.85 -12.21
C GLN A 158 4.46 -3.24 -10.83
N LYS A 159 3.22 -3.21 -10.32
CA LYS A 159 2.91 -2.66 -8.99
C LYS A 159 3.44 -3.52 -7.84
N ALA A 160 3.65 -4.81 -8.08
CA ALA A 160 4.22 -5.73 -7.09
C ALA A 160 5.74 -5.59 -6.91
N LYS A 161 6.42 -4.84 -7.79
CA LYS A 161 7.86 -4.56 -7.71
C LYS A 161 8.09 -3.26 -6.94
#